data_AF-A0A7V1PB31-F1
#
_entry.id   AF-A0A7V1PB31-F1
#
_cell.length_a   1.000
_cell.length_b   1.000
_cell.length_c   1.000
_cell.angle_alpha   90.00
_cell.angle_beta   90.00
_cell.angle_gamma   90.00
#
_symmetry.space_group_name_H-M   'P 1'
#
loop_
_entity.id
_entity.type
_entity.pdbx_description
1 polymer ?
#
loop_
_entity_poly.entity_id
_entity_poly.type
_entity_poly.pdbx_seq_one_letter_code
_entity_poly.pdbx_strand_id
1 'polypeptide(L)'
;MRALPRTEALPHARGRPWTLSRESVRTLGLVGAGLVVGALVFLYLWQGSVVSLLRAQRAELILRLEELNREKELLQVRVLEAFSPQAIQQRVEALDLPLEPFPPERVGYLILEDDQAAGP
;
A
#
# COMPACT_ATOMS: atom_id res chain seq x y z
N MET A 1 -30.48 -79.84 2.23
CA MET A 1 -30.97 -78.43 2.16
C MET A 1 -30.50 -77.74 3.44
N ARG A 2 -29.33 -77.10 3.37
CA ARG A 2 -29.11 -75.64 3.35
C ARG A 2 -29.61 -74.90 4.60
N ALA A 3 -28.66 -74.23 5.24
CA ALA A 3 -28.67 -73.59 6.55
C ALA A 3 -29.66 -72.43 6.68
N LEU A 4 -30.13 -72.22 7.92
CA LEU A 4 -30.61 -70.92 8.39
C LEU A 4 -29.77 -70.55 9.62
N PRO A 5 -28.78 -69.64 9.49
CA PRO A 5 -28.03 -69.15 10.62
C PRO A 5 -28.88 -68.17 11.43
N ARG A 6 -29.06 -68.53 12.71
CA ARG A 6 -28.96 -67.65 13.89
C ARG A 6 -29.21 -66.16 13.62
N THR A 7 -30.41 -65.70 13.95
CA THR A 7 -30.74 -64.28 14.12
C THR A 7 -30.01 -63.75 15.34
N GLU A 8 -28.79 -63.27 15.16
CA GLU A 8 -28.10 -62.41 16.12
C GLU A 8 -28.90 -61.11 16.27
N ALA A 9 -29.49 -60.92 17.45
CA ALA A 9 -30.11 -59.66 17.82
C ALA A 9 -29.03 -58.57 17.85
N LEU A 10 -29.05 -57.69 16.84
CA LEU A 10 -28.26 -56.47 16.79
C LEU A 10 -28.47 -55.68 18.10
N PRO A 11 -27.42 -55.39 18.89
CA PRO A 11 -27.56 -54.51 20.03
C PRO A 11 -27.91 -53.13 19.50
N HIS A 12 -29.15 -52.71 19.75
CA HIS A 12 -29.58 -51.37 19.45
C HIS A 12 -28.72 -50.42 20.27
N ALA A 13 -27.79 -49.73 19.59
CA ALA A 13 -27.04 -48.62 20.14
C ALA A 13 -28.03 -47.51 20.50
N ARG A 14 -28.58 -47.60 21.71
CA ARG A 14 -29.40 -46.58 22.33
C ARG A 14 -28.54 -45.32 22.36
N GLY A 15 -28.82 -44.39 21.44
CA GLY A 15 -28.20 -43.08 21.41
C GLY A 15 -28.35 -42.47 22.80
N ARG A 16 -27.24 -42.42 23.54
CA ARG A 16 -27.18 -41.87 24.89
C ARG A 16 -27.47 -40.37 24.71
N PRO A 17 -28.58 -39.83 25.23
CA PRO A 17 -28.81 -38.40 25.14
C PRO A 17 -27.66 -37.73 25.88
N TRP A 18 -26.88 -36.93 25.17
CA TRP A 18 -25.87 -36.06 25.75
C TRP A 18 -26.61 -35.07 26.66
N THR A 19 -26.84 -35.46 27.90
CA THR A 19 -27.27 -34.53 28.95
C THR A 19 -26.05 -33.69 29.28
N LEU A 20 -25.86 -32.59 28.55
CA LEU A 20 -24.85 -31.59 28.92
C LEU A 20 -25.15 -31.16 30.34
N SER A 21 -24.25 -31.47 31.27
CA SER A 21 -24.35 -30.94 32.63
C SER A 21 -24.39 -29.41 32.55
N ARG A 22 -25.22 -28.76 33.38
CA ARG A 22 -25.23 -27.29 33.49
C ARG A 22 -23.84 -26.72 33.78
N GLU A 23 -22.98 -27.52 34.42
CA GLU A 23 -21.58 -27.18 34.68
C GLU A 23 -20.75 -27.16 33.40
N SER A 24 -20.96 -28.12 32.50
CA SER A 24 -20.30 -28.18 31.19
C SER A 24 -20.70 -27.01 30.29
N VAL A 25 -21.96 -26.56 30.35
CA VAL A 25 -22.40 -25.35 29.63
C VAL A 25 -21.69 -24.10 30.16
N ARG A 26 -21.55 -23.99 31.49
CA ARG A 26 -20.87 -22.84 32.12
C ARG A 26 -19.38 -22.80 31.78
N THR A 27 -18.68 -23.93 31.81
CA THR A 27 -17.26 -23.99 31.44
C THR A 27 -17.07 -23.69 29.96
N LEU A 28 -17.94 -24.20 29.07
CA LEU A 28 -17.89 -23.85 27.65
C LEU A 28 -18.11 -22.34 27.42
N GLY A 29 -19.05 -21.74 28.16
CA GLY A 29 -19.32 -20.31 28.08
C GLY A 29 -18.14 -19.45 28.52
N LEU A 30 -17.47 -19.83 29.63
CA LEU A 30 -16.27 -19.14 30.11
C LEU A 30 -15.11 -19.24 29.11
N VAL A 31 -14.89 -20.43 28.53
CA VAL A 31 -13.86 -20.63 27.51
C VAL A 31 -14.18 -19.80 26.26
N GLY A 32 -15.43 -19.81 25.80
CA GLY A 32 -15.87 -18.99 24.67
C GLY A 32 -15.68 -17.49 24.92
N ALA A 33 -16.07 -17.01 26.09
CA ALA A 33 -15.87 -15.61 26.49
C ALA A 33 -14.38 -15.23 26.52
N GLY A 34 -13.54 -16.09 27.10
CA GLY A 34 -12.09 -15.88 27.11
C GLY A 34 -11.48 -15.82 25.71
N LEU A 35 -11.95 -16.68 24.80
CA LEU A 35 -11.50 -16.70 23.40
C LEU A 35 -11.91 -15.42 22.67
N VAL A 36 -13.13 -14.93 22.90
CA VAL A 36 -13.59 -13.65 22.33
C VAL A 36 -12.77 -12.48 22.86
N VAL A 37 -12.50 -12.41 24.16
CA VAL A 37 -11.68 -11.35 24.75
C VAL A 37 -10.25 -11.42 24.23
N GLY A 38 -9.66 -12.62 24.16
CA GLY A 38 -8.33 -12.82 23.59
C GLY A 38 -8.25 -12.40 22.12
N ALA A 39 -9.26 -12.76 21.32
CA ALA A 39 -9.35 -12.35 19.92
C ALA A 39 -9.49 -10.83 19.76
N LEU A 40 -10.27 -10.17 20.63
CA LEU A 40 -10.42 -8.72 20.64
C LEU A 40 -9.11 -8.00 21.00
N VAL A 41 -8.39 -8.48 22.02
CA VAL A 41 -7.09 -7.93 22.40
C VAL A 41 -6.08 -8.14 21.27
N PHE A 42 -6.06 -9.32 20.65
CA PHE A 42 -5.21 -9.59 19.50
C PHE A 42 -5.55 -8.66 18.32
N LEU A 43 -6.83 -8.49 18.00
CA LEU A 43 -7.30 -7.60 16.94
C LEU A 43 -6.87 -6.15 17.22
N TYR A 44 -6.97 -5.70 18.46
CA TYR A 44 -6.56 -4.36 18.88
C TYR A 44 -5.05 -4.15 18.71
N LEU A 45 -4.23 -5.10 19.16
CA LEU A 45 -2.77 -5.04 18.98
C LEU A 45 -2.38 -5.14 17.51
N TRP A 46 -3.06 -5.97 16.73
CA TRP A 46 -2.87 -6.08 15.29
C TRP A 46 -3.15 -4.75 14.59
N GLN A 47 -4.26 -4.08 14.92
CA GLN A 47 -4.58 -2.76 14.38
C GLN A 47 -3.49 -1.73 14.71
N GLY A 48 -3.00 -1.71 15.95
CA GLY A 48 -1.89 -0.83 16.35
C GLY A 48 -0.61 -1.07 15.55
N SER A 49 -0.26 -2.35 15.34
CA SER A 49 0.89 -2.75 14.53
C SER A 49 0.76 -2.28 13.08
N VAL A 50 -0.39 -2.53 12.44
CA VAL A 50 -0.65 -2.09 11.07
C VAL A 50 -0.55 -0.57 10.94
N VAL A 51 -1.14 0.19 11.86
CA VAL A 51 -1.06 1.66 11.84
C VAL A 51 0.39 2.14 12.00
N SER A 52 1.19 1.49 12.84
CA SER A 52 2.62 1.84 12.99
C SER A 52 3.42 1.59 11.71
N LEU A 53 3.15 0.49 11.01
CA LEU A 53 3.78 0.15 9.74
C LEU A 53 3.40 1.15 8.64
N LEU A 54 2.12 1.51 8.53
CA LEU A 54 1.66 2.51 7.56
C LEU A 54 2.28 3.88 7.84
N ARG A 55 2.47 4.26 9.11
CA ARG A 55 3.16 5.50 9.47
C ARG A 55 4.63 5.49 9.07
N ALA A 56 5.32 4.36 9.25
CA ALA A 56 6.70 4.20 8.82
C ALA A 56 6.84 4.30 7.29
N GLN A 57 5.96 3.61 6.55
CA GLN A 57 5.91 3.70 5.08
C GLN A 57 5.61 5.12 4.60
N ARG A 58 4.69 5.82 5.27
CA ARG A 58 4.39 7.22 4.96
C ARG A 58 5.60 8.12 5.17
N ALA A 59 6.35 7.93 6.25
CA ALA A 59 7.56 8.71 6.50
C ALA A 59 8.64 8.45 5.43
N GLU A 60 8.83 7.20 5.03
CA GLU A 60 9.76 6.85 3.95
C GLU A 60 9.36 7.49 2.61
N LEU A 61 8.08 7.44 2.25
CA LEU A 61 7.57 8.03 1.02
C LEU A 61 7.71 9.57 1.01
N ILE A 62 7.49 10.22 2.14
CA ILE A 62 7.70 11.68 2.27
C ILE A 62 9.17 12.02 2.06
N LEU A 63 10.09 11.23 2.63
CA LEU A 63 11.51 11.47 2.50
C LEU A 63 11.97 11.32 1.03
N ARG A 64 11.50 10.28 0.34
CA ARG A 64 11.78 10.09 -1.09
C ARG A 64 11.20 11.19 -1.97
N LEU A 65 10.01 11.71 -1.64
CA LEU A 65 9.44 12.85 -2.35
C LEU A 65 10.29 14.11 -2.17
N GLU A 66 10.83 14.33 -0.98
CA GLU A 66 11.68 15.48 -0.70
C GLU A 66 13.03 15.38 -1.43
N GLU A 67 13.64 14.18 -1.46
CA GLU A 67 14.83 13.90 -2.25
C GLU A 67 14.61 14.18 -3.74
N LEU A 68 13.52 13.64 -4.30
CA LEU A 68 13.20 13.83 -5.71
C LEU A 68 12.90 15.31 -6.04
N ASN A 69 12.28 16.04 -5.12
CA ASN A 69 12.01 17.46 -5.30
C ASN A 69 13.30 18.30 -5.29
N ARG A 70 14.26 17.97 -4.40
CA ARG A 70 15.59 18.61 -4.41
C ARG A 70 16.36 18.30 -5.69
N GLU A 71 16.29 17.07 -6.17
CA GLU A 71 16.89 16.70 -7.47
C GLU A 71 16.25 17.47 -8.62
N LYS A 72 14.92 17.59 -8.65
CA LYS A 72 14.19 18.39 -9.64
C LYS A 72 14.65 19.86 -9.60
N GLU A 73 14.75 20.45 -8.42
CA GLU A 73 15.18 21.84 -8.25
C GLU A 73 16.62 22.05 -8.73
N LEU A 74 17.54 21.17 -8.34
CA LEU A 74 18.93 21.20 -8.83
C LEU A 74 19.01 21.05 -10.36
N LEU A 75 18.20 20.15 -10.93
CA LEU A 75 18.15 19.95 -12.37
C LEU A 75 17.56 21.18 -13.07
N GLN A 76 16.53 21.79 -12.51
CA GLN A 76 15.90 23.00 -13.03
C GLN A 76 16.89 24.18 -13.02
N VAL A 77 17.66 24.35 -11.94
CA VAL A 77 18.73 25.37 -11.89
C VAL A 77 19.78 25.09 -12.95
N ARG A 78 20.26 23.84 -13.09
CA ARG A 78 21.23 23.48 -14.12
C ARG A 78 20.72 23.68 -15.55
N VAL A 79 19.44 23.40 -15.79
CA VAL A 79 18.79 23.67 -17.08
C VAL A 79 18.74 25.17 -17.31
N LEU A 80 18.30 25.97 -16.34
CA LEU A 80 18.28 27.43 -16.46
C LEU A 80 19.67 28.02 -16.71
N GLU A 81 20.71 27.49 -16.07
CA GLU A 81 22.10 27.90 -16.30
C GLU A 81 22.60 27.48 -17.69
N ALA A 82 22.33 26.23 -18.11
CA ALA A 82 22.76 25.70 -19.40
C ALA A 82 22.02 26.35 -20.59
N PHE A 83 20.77 26.75 -20.39
CA PHE A 83 19.95 27.48 -21.34
C PHE A 83 19.92 28.99 -21.04
N SER A 84 20.85 29.47 -20.19
CA SER A 84 21.01 30.90 -19.99
C SER A 84 21.41 31.56 -21.32
N PRO A 85 20.93 32.78 -21.61
CA PRO A 85 21.22 33.44 -22.88
C PRO A 85 22.73 33.63 -23.11
N GLN A 86 23.51 33.73 -22.03
CA GLN A 86 24.97 33.81 -22.05
C GLN A 86 25.62 32.49 -22.46
N ALA A 87 25.16 31.36 -21.91
CA ALA A 87 25.65 30.03 -22.29
C ALA A 87 25.28 29.66 -23.74
N ILE A 88 24.09 30.09 -24.18
CA ILE A 88 23.66 29.93 -25.58
C ILE A 88 24.54 30.78 -26.50
N GLN A 89 24.80 32.06 -26.17
CA GLN A 89 25.70 32.91 -26.96
C GLN A 89 27.12 32.32 -27.06
N GLN A 90 27.69 31.84 -25.95
CA GLN A 90 29.01 31.20 -25.96
C GLN A 90 29.05 29.93 -26.82
N ARG A 91 27.99 29.13 -26.83
CA ARG A 91 27.90 27.95 -27.69
C ARG A 91 27.78 28.33 -29.16
N VAL A 92 26.97 29.33 -29.49
CA VAL A 92 26.80 29.78 -30.87
C VAL A 92 28.09 30.42 -31.40
N GLU A 93 28.81 31.17 -30.57
CA GLU A 93 30.14 31.71 -30.86
C GLU A 93 31.18 30.59 -31.06
N ALA A 94 31.14 29.54 -30.22
CA ALA A 94 32.01 28.37 -30.37
C ALA A 94 31.70 27.47 -31.59
N LEU A 95 30.46 27.54 -32.11
CA LEU A 95 30.01 26.79 -33.29
C LEU A 95 30.13 27.61 -34.60
N ASP A 96 30.63 28.84 -34.53
CA ASP A 96 30.81 29.77 -35.67
C ASP A 96 29.55 29.91 -36.53
N LEU A 97 28.38 29.82 -35.88
CA LEU A 97 27.07 29.94 -36.50
C LEU A 97 26.69 31.43 -36.55
N PRO A 98 26.39 32.01 -37.73
CA PRO A 98 25.98 33.40 -37.81
C PRO A 98 24.65 33.62 -37.07
N LEU A 99 24.67 34.38 -35.96
CA LEU A 99 23.46 34.81 -35.26
C LEU A 99 22.70 35.81 -36.11
N GLU A 100 21.59 35.39 -36.71
CA GLU A 100 20.53 36.32 -37.06
C GLU A 100 19.82 36.74 -35.76
N PRO A 101 19.64 38.04 -35.48
CA PRO A 101 19.02 38.49 -34.22
C PRO A 101 17.63 37.88 -34.11
N PHE A 102 17.40 37.13 -33.02
CA PHE A 102 16.13 36.45 -32.76
C PHE A 102 14.97 37.46 -32.89
N PRO A 103 14.04 37.28 -33.85
CA PRO A 103 12.88 38.15 -33.94
C PRO A 103 12.03 37.97 -32.67
N PRO A 104 11.51 39.06 -32.09
CA PRO A 104 10.78 39.05 -30.81
C PRO A 104 9.52 38.16 -30.84
N GLU A 105 9.08 37.72 -32.02
CA GLU A 105 7.94 36.83 -32.23
C GLU A 105 8.23 35.35 -31.88
N ARG A 106 9.51 34.95 -31.72
CA ARG A 106 9.92 33.56 -31.43
C ARG A 106 10.47 33.31 -30.02
N VAL A 107 10.29 34.24 -29.09
CA VAL A 107 10.51 33.95 -27.66
C VAL A 107 9.25 33.28 -27.12
N GLY A 108 8.98 32.07 -27.62
CA GLY A 108 8.05 31.16 -26.98
C GLY A 108 8.72 30.72 -25.69
N TYR A 109 8.40 31.39 -24.58
CA TYR A 109 8.66 30.83 -23.26
C TYR A 109 8.03 29.43 -23.27
N LEU A 110 8.87 28.40 -23.18
CA LEU A 110 8.44 27.03 -22.96
C LEU A 110 7.89 26.99 -21.53
N ILE A 111 6.66 27.49 -21.38
CA ILE A 111 5.82 27.21 -20.23
C ILE A 111 5.55 25.72 -20.37
N LEU A 112 6.28 24.91 -19.61
CA LEU A 112 5.88 23.54 -19.32
C LEU A 112 4.53 23.67 -18.59
N GLU A 113 3.45 23.68 -19.36
CA GLU A 113 2.11 23.47 -18.82
C GLU A 113 2.16 22.10 -18.15
N ASP A 114 2.18 22.15 -16.82
CA ASP A 114 1.97 21.01 -15.95
C ASP A 114 0.69 20.34 -16.44
N ASP A 115 0.82 19.13 -16.97
CA ASP A 115 -0.30 18.26 -17.36
C ASP A 115 -1.01 17.83 -16.07
N GLN A 116 -1.67 18.79 -15.43
CA GLN A 116 -2.50 18.61 -14.25
C GLN A 116 -3.87 18.11 -14.72
N ALA A 117 -3.85 16.95 -15.39
CA ALA A 117 -5.03 16.14 -15.60
C ALA A 117 -5.36 15.43 -14.27
N ALA A 118 -6.23 16.03 -13.46
CA ALA A 118 -7.03 15.31 -12.47
C ALA A 118 -8.31 16.08 -12.08
N GLY A 119 -9.44 15.65 -12.65
CA GLY A 119 -10.78 15.76 -12.07
C GLY A 119 -11.66 16.90 -12.60
N PRO A 120 -12.99 16.71 -12.72
CA PRO A 120 -13.85 15.92 -11.82
C PRO A 120 -13.96 14.41 -12.12
#